data_AF-A0AA38I2G2-F1
#
_entry.id   AF-A0AA38I2G2-F1
#
_cell.length_a   1.000
_cell.length_b   1.000
_cell.length_c   1.000
_cell.angle_alpha   90.00
_cell.angle_beta   90.00
_cell.angle_gamma   90.00
#
_symmetry.space_group_name_H-M   'P 1'
#
loop_
_entity.id
_entity.type
_entity.pdbx_description
1 polymer ?
#
loop_
_entity_poly.entity_id
_entity_poly.type
_entity_poly.pdbx_seq_one_letter_code
_entity_poly.pdbx_strand_id
1 'polypeptide(L)'
;MLNVRLRNLSTGPDLRYAFNDVGYQEFVKTELISCIKLHQRLIRCVEAINNLLYFPIFYYSASAVLLALAIILGPKTSASALRYGFIVMGAFSLILVFCILGQLLENEFEKVFVCGCNTAWYLWNTDNRRFLCLFLCKTQKEMVLSSSGIVTINYQLLISLYRAIYPTLIFLLQVYGTI
;
A
#
# COMPACT_ATOMS: atom_id res chain seq x y z
N MET A 1 8.57 15.47 -3.94
CA MET A 1 8.09 16.71 -4.61
C MET A 1 6.80 17.24 -3.99
N LEU A 2 5.76 16.41 -3.76
CA LEU A 2 4.48 16.83 -3.15
C LEU A 2 4.61 17.37 -1.72
N ASN A 3 5.39 16.70 -0.86
CA ASN A 3 5.65 17.15 0.52
C ASN A 3 6.33 18.53 0.60
N VAL A 4 7.14 18.90 -0.40
CA VAL A 4 7.80 20.21 -0.44
C VAL A 4 6.78 21.30 -0.75
N ARG A 5 5.83 21.03 -1.65
CA ARG A 5 4.77 21.99 -2.00
C ARG A 5 3.76 22.20 -0.87
N LEU A 6 3.37 21.13 -0.18
CA LEU A 6 2.52 21.20 1.02
C LEU A 6 3.22 21.91 2.19
N ARG A 7 4.53 21.74 2.35
CA ARG A 7 5.31 22.48 3.36
C ARG A 7 5.37 23.98 3.03
N ASN A 8 5.52 24.34 1.76
CA ASN A 8 5.50 25.75 1.35
C ASN A 8 4.14 26.42 1.62
N LEU A 9 3.05 25.64 1.63
CA LEU A 9 1.71 26.08 2.03
C LEU A 9 1.55 26.28 3.55
N SER A 10 2.42 25.69 4.40
CA SER A 10 2.38 25.88 5.87
C SER A 10 3.19 27.11 6.33
N THR A 11 4.17 27.56 5.54
CA THR A 11 4.91 28.81 5.73
C THR A 11 4.14 29.98 5.09
N GLY A 12 3.01 30.36 5.69
CA GLY A 12 2.20 31.50 5.21
C GLY A 12 2.73 32.86 5.70
N PRO A 13 2.47 33.96 4.94
CA PRO A 13 2.74 35.33 5.39
C PRO A 13 1.76 35.79 6.48
N ASP A 14 2.02 36.96 7.11
CA ASP A 14 1.25 37.54 8.21
C ASP A 14 -0.29 37.44 8.05
N LEU A 15 -0.97 37.02 9.12
CA LEU A 15 -2.39 36.61 9.17
C LEU A 15 -3.39 37.58 8.50
N ARG A 16 -3.06 38.87 8.48
CA ARG A 16 -3.95 39.94 8.01
C ARG A 16 -3.94 40.15 6.49
N TYR A 17 -2.88 39.74 5.80
CA TYR A 17 -2.76 39.93 4.34
C TYR A 17 -3.23 38.69 3.55
N ALA A 18 -2.99 37.49 4.08
CA ALA A 18 -3.29 36.24 3.38
C ALA A 18 -4.80 35.96 3.17
N PHE A 19 -5.68 36.43 4.06
CA PHE A 19 -7.12 36.20 3.92
C PHE A 19 -7.75 37.05 2.79
N ASN A 20 -7.28 38.29 2.62
CA ASN A 20 -7.83 39.24 1.65
C ASN A 20 -7.11 39.23 0.29
N ASP A 21 -5.95 38.56 0.20
CA ASP A 21 -5.22 38.41 -1.04
C ASP A 21 -5.89 37.35 -1.93
N VAL A 22 -6.65 37.83 -2.91
CA VAL A 22 -7.35 37.02 -3.92
C VAL A 22 -6.37 36.14 -4.71
N GLY A 23 -5.15 36.62 -4.97
CA GLY A 23 -4.12 35.88 -5.69
C GLY A 23 -3.60 34.69 -4.90
N TYR A 24 -3.38 34.87 -3.59
CA TYR A 24 -2.99 33.78 -2.70
C TYR A 24 -4.07 32.70 -2.58
N GLN A 25 -5.33 33.08 -2.42
CA GLN A 25 -6.44 32.12 -2.29
C GLN A 25 -6.68 31.30 -3.57
N GLU A 26 -6.53 31.91 -4.76
CA GLU A 26 -6.62 31.19 -6.04
C GLU A 26 -5.41 30.27 -6.29
N PHE A 27 -4.22 30.67 -5.85
CA PHE A 27 -3.04 29.80 -5.88
C PHE A 27 -3.23 28.54 -5.01
N VAL A 28 -3.65 28.74 -3.75
CA VAL A 28 -3.94 27.64 -2.81
C VAL A 28 -4.99 26.69 -3.39
N LYS A 29 -6.07 27.23 -3.94
CA LYS A 29 -7.14 26.46 -4.57
C LYS A 29 -6.63 25.62 -5.74
N THR A 30 -5.82 26.20 -6.61
CA THR A 30 -5.23 25.51 -7.77
C THR A 30 -4.31 24.36 -7.35
N GLU A 31 -3.50 24.57 -6.31
CA GLU A 31 -2.58 23.54 -5.82
C GLU A 31 -3.32 22.42 -5.08
N LEU A 32 -4.38 22.77 -4.34
CA LEU A 32 -5.25 21.80 -3.68
C LEU A 32 -5.99 20.92 -4.72
N ILE A 33 -6.53 21.53 -5.78
CA ILE A 33 -7.13 20.80 -6.91
C ILE A 33 -6.10 19.88 -7.58
N SER A 34 -4.87 20.34 -7.73
CA SER A 34 -3.78 19.52 -8.30
C SER A 34 -3.44 18.33 -7.41
N CYS A 35 -3.38 18.51 -6.09
CA CYS A 35 -3.21 17.43 -5.13
C CYS A 35 -4.35 16.41 -5.21
N ILE A 36 -5.60 16.87 -5.27
CA ILE A 36 -6.79 16.00 -5.40
C ILE A 36 -6.73 15.20 -6.72
N LYS A 37 -6.42 15.85 -7.84
CA LYS A 37 -6.28 15.17 -9.15
C LYS A 37 -5.18 14.13 -9.15
N LEU A 38 -4.05 14.42 -8.49
CA LEU A 38 -2.94 13.48 -8.35
C LEU A 38 -3.36 12.27 -7.50
N HIS A 39 -4.01 12.51 -6.36
CA HIS A 39 -4.54 11.46 -5.50
C HIS A 39 -5.55 10.56 -6.24
N GLN A 40 -6.47 11.15 -7.02
CA GLN A 40 -7.40 10.41 -7.88
C GLN A 40 -6.70 9.62 -8.98
N ARG A 41 -5.61 10.13 -9.55
CA ARG A 41 -4.80 9.39 -10.54
C ARG A 41 -4.10 8.21 -9.89
N LEU A 42 -3.62 8.38 -8.66
CA LEU A 42 -2.94 7.33 -7.91
C LEU A 42 -3.91 6.20 -7.52
N ILE A 43 -5.12 6.54 -7.03
CA ILE A 43 -6.20 5.57 -6.79
C ILE A 43 -6.50 4.76 -8.06
N ARG A 44 -6.69 5.43 -9.20
CA ARG A 44 -6.96 4.74 -10.47
C ARG A 44 -5.81 3.84 -10.92
N CYS A 45 -4.57 4.26 -10.68
CA CYS A 45 -3.40 3.46 -11.00
C CYS A 45 -3.32 2.21 -10.12
N VAL A 46 -3.57 2.36 -8.82
CA VAL A 46 -3.68 1.26 -7.85
C VAL A 46 -4.77 0.28 -8.25
N GLU A 47 -5.95 0.77 -8.64
CA GLU A 47 -7.06 -0.07 -9.07
C GLU A 47 -6.76 -0.81 -10.39
N ALA A 48 -6.06 -0.16 -11.33
CA ALA A 48 -5.60 -0.80 -12.55
C ALA A 48 -4.55 -1.89 -12.28
N ILE A 49 -3.59 -1.62 -11.39
CA ILE A 49 -2.59 -2.61 -10.95
C ILE A 49 -3.29 -3.78 -10.26
N ASN A 50 -4.27 -3.51 -9.40
CA ASN A 50 -5.02 -4.54 -8.70
C ASN A 50 -5.79 -5.45 -9.66
N ASN A 51 -6.48 -4.88 -10.66
CA ASN A 51 -7.17 -5.64 -11.69
C ASN A 51 -6.20 -6.45 -12.56
N LEU A 52 -5.03 -5.89 -12.88
CA LEU A 52 -3.99 -6.62 -13.61
C LEU A 52 -3.39 -7.76 -12.78
N LEU A 53 -3.22 -7.55 -11.47
CA LEU A 53 -2.67 -8.53 -10.54
C LEU A 53 -3.67 -9.61 -10.12
N TYR A 54 -4.97 -9.39 -10.30
CA TYR A 54 -6.01 -10.36 -9.95
C TYR A 54 -5.79 -11.72 -10.64
N PHE A 55 -5.60 -11.71 -11.96
CA PHE A 55 -5.33 -12.92 -12.75
C PHE A 55 -4.05 -13.68 -12.33
N PRO A 56 -2.87 -13.05 -12.22
CA PRO A 56 -1.65 -13.73 -11.82
C PRO A 56 -1.69 -14.18 -10.36
N ILE A 57 -2.31 -13.43 -9.43
CA ILE A 57 -2.46 -13.87 -8.03
C ILE A 57 -3.33 -15.13 -7.96
N PHE A 58 -4.44 -15.18 -8.71
CA PHE A 58 -5.30 -16.36 -8.78
C PHE A 58 -4.60 -17.57 -9.40
N TYR A 59 -3.88 -17.35 -10.50
CA TYR A 59 -3.08 -18.41 -11.13
C TYR A 59 -1.99 -18.94 -10.19
N TYR A 60 -1.35 -18.03 -9.45
CA TYR A 60 -0.28 -18.35 -8.53
C TYR A 60 -0.79 -19.06 -7.26
N SER A 61 -1.95 -18.69 -6.73
CA SER A 61 -2.56 -19.42 -5.60
C SER A 61 -2.95 -20.84 -6.00
N ALA A 62 -3.50 -21.04 -7.20
CA ALA A 62 -3.79 -22.35 -7.76
C ALA A 62 -2.52 -23.19 -7.96
N SER A 63 -1.44 -22.59 -8.48
CA SER A 63 -0.16 -23.28 -8.68
C SER A 63 0.52 -23.66 -7.35
N ALA A 64 0.38 -22.85 -6.30
CA ALA A 64 0.88 -23.17 -4.97
C ALA A 64 0.21 -24.41 -4.35
N VAL A 65 -1.11 -24.59 -4.55
CA VAL A 65 -1.83 -25.79 -4.10
C VAL A 65 -1.35 -27.04 -4.83
N LEU A 66 -1.13 -26.93 -6.15
CA LEU A 66 -0.59 -28.04 -6.95
C LEU A 66 0.85 -28.40 -6.53
N LEU A 67 1.67 -27.41 -6.21
CA LEU A 67 3.02 -27.59 -5.65
C LEU A 67 2.98 -28.32 -4.30
N ALA A 68 2.07 -27.93 -3.40
CA ALA A 68 1.93 -28.59 -2.10
C ALA A 68 1.55 -30.07 -2.26
N LEU A 69 0.62 -30.39 -3.17
CA LEU A 69 0.26 -31.78 -3.50
C LEU A 69 1.43 -32.55 -4.13
N ALA A 70 2.19 -31.91 -5.02
CA ALA A 70 3.36 -32.52 -5.66
C ALA A 70 4.51 -32.81 -4.68
N ILE A 71 4.66 -32.00 -3.62
CA ILE A 71 5.62 -32.23 -2.54
C ILE A 71 5.18 -33.42 -1.66
N ILE A 72 3.89 -33.53 -1.36
CA ILE A 72 3.34 -34.63 -0.53
C ILE A 72 3.41 -35.97 -1.27
N LEU A 73 3.13 -35.98 -2.58
CA LEU A 73 3.09 -37.19 -3.41
C LEU A 73 4.44 -37.51 -4.11
N GLY A 74 5.40 -36.59 -4.06
CA GLY A 74 6.66 -36.66 -4.81
C GLY A 74 7.77 -37.52 -4.19
N PRO A 75 8.85 -37.80 -4.94
CA PRO A 75 9.88 -38.74 -4.51
C PRO A 75 10.86 -38.13 -3.51
N LYS A 76 11.32 -38.97 -2.56
CA LYS A 76 12.27 -38.70 -1.45
C LYS A 76 13.72 -38.45 -1.91
N THR A 77 13.93 -37.88 -3.08
CA THR A 77 15.26 -37.66 -3.66
C THR A 77 15.70 -36.21 -3.43
N SER A 78 16.95 -36.01 -2.99
CA SER A 78 17.50 -34.70 -2.62
C SER A 78 17.50 -33.67 -3.76
N ALA A 79 17.68 -34.11 -5.00
CA ALA A 79 17.69 -33.23 -6.18
C ALA A 79 16.31 -32.61 -6.50
N SER A 80 15.22 -33.34 -6.29
CA SER A 80 13.85 -32.85 -6.46
C SER A 80 13.45 -31.86 -5.36
N ALA A 81 13.89 -32.10 -4.12
CA ALA A 81 13.64 -31.20 -2.99
C ALA A 81 14.25 -29.81 -3.21
N LEU A 82 15.48 -29.74 -3.73
CA LEU A 82 16.14 -28.46 -4.04
C LEU A 82 15.37 -27.66 -5.10
N ARG A 83 14.86 -28.31 -6.15
CA ARG A 83 14.07 -27.64 -7.21
C ARG A 83 12.78 -27.02 -6.67
N TYR A 84 12.04 -27.75 -5.84
CA TYR A 84 10.84 -27.21 -5.18
C TYR A 84 11.17 -26.06 -4.22
N GLY A 85 12.29 -26.14 -3.50
CA GLY A 85 12.77 -25.06 -2.63
C GLY A 85 13.03 -23.76 -3.40
N PHE A 86 13.71 -23.81 -4.54
CA PHE A 86 13.95 -22.62 -5.36
C PHE A 86 12.66 -21.97 -5.86
N ILE A 87 11.67 -22.77 -6.27
CA ILE A 87 10.37 -22.28 -6.72
C ILE A 87 9.66 -21.55 -5.58
N VAL A 88 9.60 -22.13 -4.38
CA VAL A 88 8.97 -21.53 -3.19
C VAL A 88 9.68 -20.25 -2.74
N MET A 89 11.01 -20.21 -2.82
CA MET A 89 11.79 -19.01 -2.47
C MET A 89 11.54 -17.85 -3.45
N GLY A 90 11.52 -18.13 -4.76
CA GLY A 90 11.21 -17.11 -5.77
C GLY A 90 9.78 -16.58 -5.59
N ALA A 91 8.84 -17.49 -5.37
CA ALA A 91 7.48 -17.23 -4.96
C ALA A 91 7.37 -16.24 -3.78
N PHE A 92 8.03 -16.56 -2.67
CA PHE A 92 8.01 -15.72 -1.47
C PHE A 92 8.62 -14.33 -1.70
N SER A 93 9.69 -14.25 -2.50
CA SER A 93 10.35 -12.98 -2.83
C SER A 93 9.43 -12.02 -3.60
N LEU A 94 8.59 -12.53 -4.51
CA LEU A 94 7.63 -11.70 -5.23
C LEU A 94 6.57 -11.11 -4.29
N ILE A 95 6.03 -11.95 -3.39
CA ILE A 95 5.05 -11.51 -2.38
C ILE A 95 5.63 -10.42 -1.48
N LEU A 96 6.89 -10.61 -1.05
CA LEU A 96 7.62 -9.61 -0.26
C LEU A 96 7.73 -8.26 -0.98
N VAL A 97 8.11 -8.27 -2.27
CA VAL A 97 8.24 -7.03 -3.05
C VAL A 97 6.90 -6.30 -3.15
N PHE A 98 5.80 -7.01 -3.44
CA PHE A 98 4.47 -6.39 -3.50
C PHE A 98 4.02 -5.85 -2.13
N CYS A 99 4.33 -6.55 -1.05
CA CYS A 99 4.02 -6.10 0.32
C CYS A 99 4.80 -4.83 0.69
N ILE A 100 6.10 -4.76 0.35
CA ILE A 100 6.94 -3.58 0.57
C ILE A 100 6.42 -2.39 -0.24
N LEU A 101 6.03 -2.61 -1.51
CA LEU A 101 5.44 -1.57 -2.35
C LEU A 101 4.12 -1.06 -1.77
N GLY A 102 3.26 -1.95 -1.28
CA GLY A 102 2.01 -1.57 -0.61
C GLY A 102 2.25 -0.72 0.64
N GLN A 103 3.21 -1.11 1.47
CA GLN A 103 3.55 -0.34 2.68
C GLN A 103 4.16 1.02 2.37
N LEU A 104 5.06 1.08 1.37
CA LEU A 104 5.67 2.35 0.97
C LEU A 104 4.59 3.32 0.50
N LEU A 105 3.61 2.82 -0.25
CA LEU A 105 2.47 3.59 -0.71
C LEU A 105 1.65 4.16 0.45
N GLU A 106 1.31 3.32 1.43
CA GLU A 106 0.55 3.69 2.61
C GLU A 106 1.28 4.74 3.46
N ASN A 107 2.58 4.57 3.69
CA ASN A 107 3.41 5.51 4.43
C ASN A 107 3.51 6.88 3.72
N GLU A 108 3.62 6.90 2.39
CA GLU A 108 3.59 8.16 1.64
C GLU A 108 2.22 8.84 1.74
N PHE A 109 1.12 8.08 1.78
CA PHE A 109 -0.21 8.64 2.01
C PHE A 109 -0.39 9.22 3.41
N GLU A 110 0.10 8.53 4.43
CA GLU A 110 0.08 9.02 5.81
C GLU A 110 0.85 10.33 5.95
N LYS A 111 2.04 10.44 5.33
CA LYS A 111 2.81 11.69 5.31
C LYS A 111 2.02 12.83 4.66
N VAL A 112 1.31 12.56 3.57
CA VAL A 112 0.48 13.56 2.88
C VAL A 112 -0.70 13.98 3.77
N PHE A 113 -1.32 13.05 4.50
CA PHE A 113 -2.37 13.34 5.46
C PHE A 113 -1.89 14.25 6.59
N VAL A 114 -0.77 13.89 7.24
CA VAL A 114 -0.16 14.68 8.32
C VAL A 114 0.25 16.07 7.82
N CYS A 115 0.85 16.16 6.63
CA CYS A 115 1.20 17.44 6.02
C CYS A 115 -0.04 18.30 5.72
N GLY A 116 -1.13 17.68 5.24
CA GLY A 116 -2.42 18.34 5.02
C GLY A 116 -2.99 18.91 6.32
N CYS A 117 -2.96 18.14 7.41
CA CYS A 117 -3.41 18.58 8.74
C CYS A 117 -2.58 19.74 9.30
N ASN A 118 -1.26 19.76 9.04
CA ASN A 118 -0.35 20.82 9.49
C ASN A 118 -0.35 22.06 8.59
N THR A 119 -1.14 22.10 7.52
CA THR A 119 -1.28 23.33 6.72
C THR A 119 -2.01 24.40 7.51
N ALA A 120 -1.75 25.66 7.20
CA ALA A 120 -2.34 26.81 7.89
C ALA A 120 -3.79 27.07 7.39
N TRP A 121 -4.64 26.04 7.44
CA TRP A 121 -6.01 26.02 6.92
C TRP A 121 -6.91 27.10 7.51
N TYR A 122 -6.58 27.57 8.71
CA TYR A 122 -7.27 28.66 9.40
C TYR A 122 -7.10 30.04 8.73
N LEU A 123 -6.15 30.18 7.78
CA LEU A 123 -5.99 31.39 6.95
C LEU A 123 -6.75 31.32 5.61
N TRP A 124 -7.36 30.18 5.27
CA TRP A 124 -7.96 29.98 3.95
C TRP A 124 -9.44 30.38 3.93
N ASN A 125 -9.97 30.65 2.74
CA ASN A 125 -11.40 30.86 2.50
C ASN A 125 -12.23 29.60 2.83
N THR A 126 -13.52 29.79 3.09
CA THR A 126 -14.47 28.72 3.43
C THR A 126 -14.52 27.60 2.39
N ASP A 127 -14.43 27.95 1.10
CA ASP A 127 -14.41 26.97 0.00
C ASP A 127 -13.14 26.12 0.02
N ASN A 128 -11.97 26.75 0.19
CA ASN A 128 -10.68 26.06 0.25
C ASN A 128 -10.61 25.12 1.47
N ARG A 129 -11.16 25.52 2.62
CA ARG A 129 -11.28 24.66 3.81
C ARG A 129 -12.18 23.46 3.56
N ARG A 130 -13.31 23.64 2.86
CA ARG A 130 -14.20 22.53 2.48
C ARG A 130 -13.48 21.53 1.58
N PHE A 131 -12.75 22.00 0.58
CA PHE A 131 -11.97 21.12 -0.29
C PHE A 131 -10.88 20.35 0.47
N LEU A 132 -10.18 21.01 1.40
CA LEU A 132 -9.18 20.35 2.23
C LEU A 132 -9.81 19.28 3.12
N CYS A 133 -10.95 19.58 3.74
CA CYS A 133 -11.67 18.64 4.59
C CYS A 133 -12.17 17.42 3.79
N LEU A 134 -12.72 17.64 2.60
CA LEU A 134 -13.09 16.56 1.68
C LEU A 134 -11.88 15.70 1.27
N PHE A 135 -10.74 16.34 1.00
CA PHE A 135 -9.49 15.64 0.69
C PHE A 135 -9.01 14.81 1.88
N LEU A 136 -8.97 15.38 3.08
CA LEU A 136 -8.56 14.70 4.32
C LEU A 136 -9.48 13.51 4.67
N CYS A 137 -10.80 13.67 4.56
CA CYS A 137 -11.75 12.57 4.74
C CYS A 137 -11.53 11.43 3.73
N LYS A 138 -11.09 11.75 2.51
CA LYS A 138 -10.82 10.75 1.47
C LYS A 138 -9.47 10.07 1.67
N THR A 139 -8.45 10.77 2.14
CA THR A 139 -7.14 10.19 2.47
C THR A 139 -7.16 9.38 3.75
N GLN A 140 -8.06 9.67 4.70
CA GLN A 140 -8.30 8.87 5.89
C GLN A 140 -8.87 7.48 5.58
N LYS A 141 -9.57 7.34 4.45
CA LYS A 141 -10.02 6.05 3.97
C LYS A 141 -8.80 5.36 3.38
N GLU A 142 -8.16 4.52 4.20
CA GLU A 142 -6.95 3.77 3.88
C GLU A 142 -6.99 3.31 2.42
N MET A 143 -6.00 3.75 1.64
CA MET A 143 -5.87 3.34 0.26
C MET A 143 -5.28 1.93 0.25
N VAL A 144 -6.10 0.97 0.67
CA VAL A 144 -5.67 -0.41 0.81
C VAL A 144 -5.64 -1.03 -0.59
N LEU A 145 -4.45 -1.45 -1.01
CA LEU A 145 -4.26 -2.35 -2.13
C LEU A 145 -4.93 -3.68 -1.78
N SER A 146 -6.22 -3.77 -2.06
CA SER A 146 -7.04 -4.91 -1.69
C SER A 146 -7.34 -5.71 -2.95
N SER A 147 -6.71 -6.89 -3.08
CA SER A 147 -7.07 -7.81 -4.15
C SER A 147 -8.49 -8.28 -3.91
N SER A 148 -9.43 -7.77 -4.72
CA SER A 148 -10.84 -8.14 -4.71
C SER A 148 -11.58 -8.02 -3.36
N GLY A 149 -11.07 -7.22 -2.40
CA GLY A 149 -11.70 -7.08 -1.08
C GLY A 149 -11.52 -8.28 -0.13
N ILE A 150 -10.72 -9.28 -0.51
CA ILE A 150 -10.52 -10.52 0.27
C ILE A 150 -9.22 -10.42 1.09
N VAL A 151 -8.21 -9.72 0.56
CA VAL A 151 -6.85 -9.76 1.09
C VAL A 151 -6.19 -8.38 0.92
N THR A 152 -5.88 -7.73 2.04
CA THR A 152 -5.27 -6.40 2.11
C THR A 152 -3.75 -6.52 2.00
N ILE A 153 -3.16 -6.14 0.85
CA ILE A 153 -1.72 -6.26 0.61
C ILE A 153 -0.94 -5.23 1.45
N ASN A 154 -0.76 -5.55 2.73
CA ASN A 154 -0.04 -4.79 3.75
C ASN A 154 0.85 -5.77 4.55
N TYR A 155 1.81 -5.26 5.34
CA TYR A 155 2.62 -6.04 6.31
C TYR A 155 1.78 -6.97 7.19
N GLN A 156 0.50 -6.66 7.45
CA GLN A 156 -0.40 -7.57 8.15
C GLN A 156 -0.54 -8.94 7.46
N LEU A 157 -0.51 -9.00 6.12
CA LEU A 157 -0.48 -10.29 5.41
C LEU A 157 0.84 -11.01 5.57
N LEU A 158 1.96 -10.29 5.60
CA LEU A 158 3.25 -10.90 5.81
C LEU A 158 3.31 -11.57 7.20
N ILE A 159 2.77 -10.88 8.22
CA ILE A 159 2.69 -11.37 9.59
C ILE A 159 1.73 -12.56 9.69
N SER A 160 0.60 -12.53 8.99
CA SER A 160 -0.36 -13.65 9.00
C SER A 160 0.20 -14.89 8.28
N LEU A 161 0.89 -14.70 7.14
CA LEU A 161 1.59 -15.77 6.44
C LEU A 161 2.70 -16.37 7.30
N TYR A 162 3.53 -15.54 7.94
CA TYR A 162 4.58 -16.01 8.83
C TYR A 162 4.02 -16.81 10.02
N ARG A 163 2.92 -16.33 10.61
CA ARG A 163 2.20 -17.05 11.68
C ARG A 163 1.63 -18.39 11.23
N ALA A 164 1.27 -18.55 9.95
CA ALA A 164 0.77 -19.82 9.41
C ALA A 164 1.92 -20.79 9.04
N ILE A 165 3.03 -20.25 8.52
CA ILE A 165 4.21 -21.04 8.11
C ILE A 165 4.97 -21.58 9.32
N TYR A 166 5.12 -20.79 10.38
CA TYR A 166 5.86 -21.18 11.59
C TYR A 166 5.41 -22.52 12.20
N PRO A 167 4.11 -22.75 12.50
CA PRO A 167 3.66 -24.01 13.07
C PRO A 167 3.74 -25.20 12.09
N THR A 168 3.59 -24.96 10.78
CA THR A 168 3.69 -26.03 9.78
C THR A 168 5.13 -26.52 9.60
N LEU A 169 6.11 -25.61 9.64
CA LEU A 169 7.52 -25.96 9.67
C LEU A 169 7.91 -26.71 10.94
N ILE A 170 7.44 -26.26 12.10
CA ILE A 170 7.70 -26.95 13.38
C ILE A 170 7.12 -28.36 13.38
N PHE A 171 5.88 -28.52 12.90
CA PHE A 171 5.24 -29.82 12.78
C PHE A 171 6.03 -30.76 11.85
N LEU A 172 6.46 -30.27 10.68
CA LEU A 172 7.30 -31.03 9.75
C LEU A 172 8.64 -31.44 10.38
N LEU A 173 9.30 -30.53 11.08
CA LEU A 173 10.58 -30.81 11.76
C LEU A 173 10.42 -31.85 12.88
N GLN A 174 9.32 -31.81 13.63
CA GLN A 174 9.02 -32.84 14.63
C GLN A 174 8.78 -34.21 13.99
N VAL A 175 8.02 -34.26 12.89
CA VAL A 175 7.75 -35.53 12.18
C VAL A 175 9.01 -36.13 11.57
N TYR A 176 9.92 -35.32 11.01
CA TYR A 176 11.18 -35.80 10.44
C TYR A 176 12.28 -36.07 11.47
N GLY A 177 12.26 -35.41 12.64
CA GLY A 177 13.23 -35.61 13.71
C GLY A 177 12.94 -36.81 14.63
N THR A 178 11.82 -37.51 14.43
CA THR A 178 11.40 -38.68 15.22
C THR A 178 11.63 -40.01 14.46
N ILE A 179 12.38 -39.99 13.35
CA ILE A 179 12.89 -41.16 12.62
C ILE A 179 14.41 -41.17 12.77
#